data_AF-D8FZ85-F1
#
_entry.id   AF-D8FZ85-F1
#
_cell.length_a   1.000
_cell.length_b   1.000
_cell.length_c   1.000
_cell.angle_alpha   90.00
_cell.angle_beta   90.00
_cell.angle_gamma   90.00
#
_symmetry.space_group_name_H-M   'P 1'
#
loop_
_entity.id
_entity.type
_entity.pdbx_description
1 polymer ?
#
loop_
_entity_poly.entity_id
_entity_poly.type
_entity_poly.pdbx_seq_one_letter_code
_entity_poly.pdbx_strand_id
1 'polypeptide(L)'
;MFAIVIWSLMVGSLGIEAVIVGGWLHRYQFVEAQQSEEEEILTHYESKDDNIPVTDRIQSNSNPNSGFKDSQLIGWEFKIVRASSDLFRNPAIFHRLCEEEAQVGWILLEKLDDRRVRFKRPIAMRDMERSDLPRFDPYRSHYGSGSNWLAMLGAIVLLGAMVLPAVLGYALVSSTSIKSRSNWPDLPIQSLPASPTPEDPQLVP
;
A
#
# COMPACT_ATOMS: atom_id res chain seq x y z
N MET A 1 31.30 -28.92 12.28
CA MET A 1 30.44 -29.31 11.15
C MET A 1 29.08 -28.62 11.19
N PHE A 2 28.34 -28.65 12.30
CA PHE A 2 27.03 -27.96 12.43
C PHE A 2 27.03 -26.46 12.10
N ALA A 3 28.06 -25.70 12.49
CA ALA A 3 28.14 -24.28 12.18
C ALA A 3 28.11 -23.99 10.67
N ILE A 4 28.86 -24.74 9.86
CA ILE A 4 28.92 -24.53 8.40
C ILE A 4 27.55 -24.76 7.76
N VAL A 5 26.79 -25.75 8.26
CA VAL A 5 25.43 -26.05 7.79
C VAL A 5 24.47 -24.91 8.15
N ILE A 6 24.57 -24.36 9.36
CA ILE A 6 23.72 -23.24 9.83
C ILE A 6 24.00 -21.96 9.03
N TRP A 7 25.28 -21.63 8.80
CA TRP A 7 25.67 -20.46 8.02
C TRP A 7 25.27 -20.61 6.54
N SER A 8 25.42 -21.80 5.96
CA SER A 8 24.96 -22.07 4.60
C SER A 8 23.44 -21.99 4.45
N LEU A 9 22.68 -22.40 5.47
CA LEU A 9 21.23 -22.34 5.48
C LEU A 9 20.73 -20.88 5.56
N MET A 10 21.37 -20.06 6.40
CA MET A 10 21.06 -18.62 6.54
C MET A 10 21.38 -17.82 5.27
N VAL A 11 22.52 -18.07 4.62
CA VAL A 11 22.87 -17.39 3.36
C VAL A 11 21.95 -17.82 2.21
N GLY A 12 21.56 -19.10 2.19
CA GLY A 12 20.63 -19.64 1.20
C GLY A 12 19.22 -19.05 1.32
N SER A 13 18.69 -18.86 2.54
CA SER A 13 17.36 -18.28 2.72
C SER A 13 17.32 -16.81 2.33
N LEU A 14 18.36 -16.03 2.64
CA LEU A 14 18.44 -14.61 2.32
C LEU A 14 18.42 -14.36 0.80
N GLY A 15 19.11 -15.22 0.03
CA GLY A 15 19.14 -15.13 -1.43
C GLY A 15 17.79 -15.43 -2.08
N ILE A 16 17.07 -16.43 -1.59
CA ILE A 16 15.74 -16.80 -2.11
C ILE A 16 14.72 -15.70 -1.79
N GLU A 17 14.74 -15.16 -0.58
CA GLU A 17 13.88 -14.02 -0.22
C GLU A 17 14.16 -12.79 -1.07
N ALA A 18 15.43 -12.48 -1.36
CA ALA A 18 15.80 -11.36 -2.22
C ALA A 18 15.28 -11.51 -3.67
N VAL A 19 15.31 -12.72 -4.23
CA VAL A 19 14.78 -12.98 -5.58
C VAL A 19 13.25 -12.90 -5.61
N ILE A 20 12.57 -13.42 -4.58
CA ILE A 20 11.10 -13.36 -4.50
C ILE A 20 10.65 -11.91 -4.33
N VAL A 21 11.25 -11.16 -3.39
CA VAL A 21 10.91 -9.76 -3.15
C VAL A 21 11.26 -8.90 -4.37
N GLY A 22 12.44 -9.09 -4.96
CA GLY A 22 12.87 -8.36 -6.16
C GLY A 22 11.97 -8.62 -7.37
N GLY A 23 11.61 -9.88 -7.62
CA GLY A 23 10.69 -10.24 -8.71
C GLY A 23 9.26 -9.70 -8.51
N TRP A 24 8.79 -9.66 -7.26
CA TRP A 24 7.48 -9.12 -6.93
C TRP A 24 7.43 -7.59 -7.05
N LEU A 25 8.47 -6.90 -6.57
CA LEU A 25 8.60 -5.45 -6.67
C LEU A 25 8.69 -4.98 -8.12
N HIS A 26 9.46 -5.68 -8.96
CA HIS A 26 9.58 -5.37 -10.39
C HIS A 26 8.25 -5.52 -11.13
N ARG A 27 7.44 -6.53 -10.78
CA ARG A 27 6.10 -6.69 -11.37
C ARG A 27 5.13 -5.61 -10.93
N TYR A 28 5.21 -5.18 -9.66
CA TYR A 28 4.36 -4.11 -9.15
C TYR A 28 4.66 -2.77 -9.84
N GLN A 29 5.95 -2.41 -9.93
CA GLN A 29 6.38 -1.16 -10.56
C GLN A 29 6.05 -1.12 -12.06
N PHE A 30 6.19 -2.25 -12.77
CA PHE A 30 5.86 -2.30 -14.20
C PHE A 30 4.37 -2.08 -14.47
N VAL A 31 3.48 -2.63 -13.63
CA VAL A 31 2.03 -2.45 -13.77
C VAL A 31 1.64 -0.98 -13.53
N GLU A 32 2.27 -0.33 -12.55
CA GLU A 32 2.00 1.07 -12.22
C GLU A 32 2.56 2.04 -13.29
N ALA A 33 3.76 1.75 -13.81
CA ALA A 33 4.36 2.53 -14.90
C ALA A 33 3.57 2.42 -16.21
N GLN A 34 3.13 1.21 -16.58
CA GLN A 34 2.32 1.02 -17.78
C GLN A 34 0.97 1.73 -17.67
N GLN A 35 0.35 1.74 -16.48
CA GLN A 35 -0.86 2.51 -16.24
C GLN A 35 -0.63 4.01 -16.41
N SER A 36 0.51 4.54 -15.95
CA SER A 36 0.86 5.95 -16.11
C SER A 36 1.09 6.33 -17.57
N GLU A 37 1.75 5.48 -18.37
CA GLU A 37 1.99 5.75 -19.80
C GLU A 37 0.69 5.72 -20.62
N GLU A 38 -0.21 4.78 -20.32
CA GLU A 38 -1.55 4.73 -20.93
C GLU A 38 -2.45 5.92 -20.51
N GLU A 39 -2.12 6.61 -19.42
CA GLU A 39 -2.83 7.80 -18.95
C GLU A 39 -2.47 9.06 -19.73
N GLU A 40 -1.20 9.24 -20.13
CA GLU A 40 -0.77 10.40 -20.92
C GLU A 40 -1.42 10.41 -22.31
N ILE A 41 -1.61 9.23 -22.91
CA ILE A 41 -2.18 9.10 -24.26
C ILE A 41 -3.70 9.38 -24.27
N LEU A 42 -4.42 9.02 -23.21
CA LEU A 42 -5.90 9.12 -23.17
C LEU A 42 -6.43 10.44 -22.59
N THR A 43 -5.58 11.22 -21.93
CA THR A 43 -5.97 12.49 -21.28
C THR A 43 -5.78 13.71 -22.17
N HIS A 44 -5.13 13.55 -23.33
CA HIS A 44 -5.02 14.64 -24.31
C HIS A 44 -6.38 14.92 -24.97
N TYR A 45 -7.14 15.83 -24.37
CA TYR A 45 -8.36 16.37 -24.96
C TYR A 45 -8.03 17.66 -25.69
N GLU A 46 -8.26 17.68 -27.01
CA GLU A 46 -8.21 18.89 -27.81
C GLU A 46 -9.45 19.72 -27.48
N SER A 47 -9.31 20.72 -26.59
CA SER A 47 -10.37 21.67 -26.27
C SER A 47 -10.67 22.53 -27.49
N LYS A 48 -11.62 22.09 -28.32
CA LYS A 48 -12.12 22.88 -29.45
C LYS A 48 -13.08 23.96 -28.93
N ASP A 49 -12.53 24.99 -28.32
CA ASP A 49 -13.26 26.14 -27.74
C ASP A 49 -13.24 27.41 -28.62
N ASP A 50 -12.98 27.31 -29.93
CA ASP A 50 -12.83 28.50 -30.81
C ASP A 50 -13.90 28.67 -31.91
N ASN A 51 -15.11 28.12 -31.76
CA ASN A 51 -16.22 28.45 -32.66
C ASN A 51 -17.50 28.79 -31.89
N ILE A 52 -17.44 29.79 -31.02
CA ILE A 52 -18.63 30.55 -30.64
C ILE A 52 -18.77 31.67 -31.68
N PRO A 53 -19.80 31.68 -32.54
CA PRO A 53 -20.06 32.83 -33.39
C PRO A 53 -20.43 34.02 -32.50
N VAL A 54 -19.51 34.97 -32.36
CA VAL A 54 -19.77 36.29 -31.80
C VAL A 54 -20.76 36.98 -32.74
N THR A 55 -22.04 36.91 -32.40
CA THR A 55 -23.09 37.71 -33.01
C THR A 55 -23.99 38.18 -31.89
N ASP A 56 -23.59 39.24 -31.20
CA ASP A 56 -24.12 40.59 -31.43
C ASP A 56 -23.86 41.48 -30.21
N ARG A 57 -23.39 42.69 -30.51
CA ARG A 57 -23.28 43.78 -29.54
C ARG A 57 -24.68 44.23 -29.13
N ILE A 58 -25.00 44.18 -27.85
CA ILE A 58 -25.90 45.17 -27.25
C ILE A 58 -25.23 45.75 -26.01
N GLN A 59 -25.00 47.06 -26.08
CA GLN A 59 -24.61 47.94 -24.99
C GLN A 59 -25.53 47.74 -23.79
N SER A 60 -24.96 47.52 -22.60
CA SER A 60 -25.57 48.02 -21.38
C SER A 60 -24.50 48.34 -20.34
N ASN A 61 -24.50 49.61 -19.97
CA ASN A 61 -23.72 50.25 -18.93
C ASN A 61 -24.01 49.60 -17.57
N SER A 62 -23.13 48.72 -17.06
CA SER A 62 -23.18 48.31 -15.64
C SER A 62 -21.86 47.69 -15.16
N ASN A 63 -21.42 48.15 -13.99
CA ASN A 63 -20.42 47.64 -13.05
C ASN A 63 -19.47 46.49 -13.50
N PRO A 64 -18.13 46.67 -13.50
CA PRO A 64 -17.17 45.63 -13.88
C PRO A 64 -17.06 44.44 -12.90
N ASN A 65 -17.79 44.47 -11.77
CA ASN A 65 -17.72 43.44 -10.73
C ASN A 65 -18.79 42.33 -10.83
N SER A 66 -19.75 42.39 -11.76
CA SER A 66 -20.76 41.33 -11.94
C SER A 66 -20.48 40.37 -13.09
N GLY A 67 -19.68 40.78 -14.10
CA GLY A 67 -19.45 39.96 -15.30
C GLY A 67 -18.65 38.67 -15.09
N PHE A 68 -17.83 38.60 -14.03
CA PHE A 68 -17.05 37.40 -13.72
C PHE A 68 -17.89 36.27 -13.10
N LYS A 69 -19.02 36.57 -12.44
CA LYS A 69 -19.91 35.54 -11.90
C LYS A 69 -20.80 34.93 -12.99
N ASP A 70 -21.26 35.75 -13.93
CA ASP A 70 -22.19 35.29 -14.97
C ASP A 70 -21.49 34.47 -16.07
N SER A 71 -20.22 34.77 -16.38
CA SER A 71 -19.42 33.94 -17.30
C SER A 71 -19.03 32.56 -16.71
N GLN A 72 -18.95 32.43 -15.38
CA GLN A 72 -18.70 31.13 -14.75
C GLN A 72 -19.91 30.18 -14.86
N LEU A 73 -21.11 30.70 -15.10
CA LEU A 73 -22.33 29.90 -15.25
C LEU A 73 -22.48 29.30 -16.66
N ILE A 74 -21.72 29.81 -17.64
CA ILE A 74 -21.76 29.39 -19.04
C ILE A 74 -20.58 28.44 -19.28
N GLY A 75 -20.69 27.21 -18.78
CA GLY A 75 -19.63 26.22 -18.98
C GLY A 75 -20.00 24.83 -18.50
N TRP A 76 -19.27 23.85 -19.03
CA TRP A 76 -19.32 22.45 -18.60
C TRP A 76 -18.09 22.15 -17.76
N GLU A 77 -18.29 21.51 -16.61
CA GLU A 77 -17.21 20.86 -15.89
C GLU A 77 -17.19 19.36 -16.22
N PHE A 78 -15.99 18.79 -16.17
CA PHE A 78 -15.74 17.40 -16.52
C PHE A 78 -15.08 16.69 -15.35
N LYS A 79 -15.39 15.40 -15.20
CA LYS A 79 -14.67 14.54 -14.28
C LYS A 79 -14.46 13.16 -14.88
N ILE A 80 -13.43 12.48 -14.39
CA ILE A 80 -13.15 11.08 -14.72
C ILE A 80 -13.21 10.28 -13.43
N VAL A 81 -14.12 9.31 -13.38
CA VAL A 81 -14.23 8.35 -12.29
C VAL A 81 -13.41 7.13 -12.65
N ARG A 82 -12.46 6.78 -11.78
CA ARG A 82 -11.49 5.70 -11.94
C ARG A 82 -11.81 4.55 -10.99
N ALA A 83 -11.66 3.32 -11.43
CA ALA A 83 -11.70 2.11 -10.61
C ALA A 83 -10.33 1.44 -10.58
N SER A 84 -9.99 0.80 -9.46
CA SER A 84 -8.72 0.07 -9.31
C SER A 84 -8.64 -1.21 -10.14
N SER A 85 -9.80 -1.73 -10.56
CA SER A 85 -9.92 -2.91 -11.42
C SER A 85 -11.03 -2.70 -12.45
N ASP A 86 -11.24 -3.69 -13.33
CA ASP A 86 -12.20 -3.65 -14.46
C ASP A 86 -13.68 -3.70 -13.99
N LEU A 87 -14.05 -2.92 -12.98
CA LEU A 87 -15.37 -2.88 -12.36
C LEU A 87 -16.46 -2.49 -13.36
N PHE A 88 -16.15 -1.58 -14.28
CA PHE A 88 -17.13 -1.07 -15.25
C PHE A 88 -17.35 -2.01 -16.44
N ARG A 89 -16.64 -3.14 -16.49
CA ARG A 89 -17.00 -4.27 -17.35
C ARG A 89 -18.33 -4.88 -16.96
N ASN A 90 -18.67 -4.86 -15.66
CA ASN A 90 -19.96 -5.33 -15.19
C ASN A 90 -21.02 -4.23 -15.39
N PRO A 91 -22.03 -4.46 -16.26
CA PRO A 91 -23.05 -3.45 -16.55
C PRO A 91 -23.85 -3.05 -15.30
N ALA A 92 -24.09 -3.96 -14.35
CA ALA A 92 -24.84 -3.64 -13.14
C ALA A 92 -24.12 -2.60 -12.27
N ILE A 93 -22.79 -2.71 -12.16
CA ILE A 93 -21.96 -1.75 -11.42
C ILE A 93 -21.91 -0.41 -12.16
N PHE A 94 -21.76 -0.46 -13.49
CA PHE A 94 -21.74 0.73 -14.32
C PHE A 94 -23.05 1.52 -14.25
N HIS A 95 -24.20 0.84 -14.33
CA HIS A 95 -25.51 1.48 -14.18
C HIS A 95 -25.67 2.13 -12.80
N ARG A 96 -25.27 1.42 -11.74
CA ARG A 96 -25.29 1.98 -10.38
C ARG A 96 -24.42 3.23 -10.26
N LEU A 97 -23.22 3.23 -10.85
CA LEU A 97 -22.38 4.42 -10.89
C LEU A 97 -23.11 5.57 -11.60
N CYS A 98 -23.69 5.32 -12.78
CA CYS A 98 -24.43 6.35 -13.52
C CYS A 98 -25.61 6.91 -12.70
N GLU A 99 -26.33 6.07 -11.96
CA GLU A 99 -27.43 6.51 -11.08
C GLU A 99 -26.93 7.38 -9.94
N GLU A 100 -25.87 6.94 -9.24
CA GLU A 100 -25.24 7.73 -8.18
C GLU A 100 -24.75 9.09 -8.73
N GLU A 101 -24.11 9.09 -9.89
CA GLU A 101 -23.59 10.32 -10.49
C GLU A 101 -24.71 11.24 -11.02
N ALA A 102 -25.78 10.67 -11.56
CA ALA A 102 -26.94 11.43 -11.99
C ALA A 102 -27.64 12.15 -10.82
N GLN A 103 -27.67 11.56 -9.62
CA GLN A 103 -28.21 12.20 -8.41
C GLN A 103 -27.52 13.52 -8.08
N VAL A 104 -26.21 13.62 -8.37
CA VAL A 104 -25.44 14.85 -8.13
C VAL A 104 -25.38 15.78 -9.35
N GLY A 105 -26.09 15.44 -10.43
CA GLY A 105 -26.19 16.20 -11.67
C GLY A 105 -25.09 15.91 -12.69
N TRP A 106 -24.27 14.87 -12.46
CA TRP A 106 -23.29 14.44 -13.45
C TRP A 106 -23.97 13.61 -14.54
N ILE A 107 -23.69 13.96 -15.79
CA ILE A 107 -24.21 13.33 -16.99
C ILE A 107 -23.08 12.53 -17.61
N LEU A 108 -23.33 11.25 -17.91
CA LEU A 108 -22.36 10.40 -18.61
C LEU A 108 -22.01 11.04 -19.97
N LEU A 109 -20.72 11.26 -20.20
CA LEU A 109 -20.22 11.75 -21.48
C LEU A 109 -19.75 10.58 -22.34
N GLU A 110 -18.82 9.79 -21.81
CA GLU A 110 -18.24 8.64 -22.51
C GLU A 110 -17.65 7.64 -21.51
N LYS A 111 -17.60 6.37 -21.93
CA LYS A 111 -16.87 5.30 -21.23
C LYS A 111 -15.52 5.15 -21.93
N LEU A 112 -14.44 5.55 -21.26
CA LEU A 112 -13.09 5.52 -21.82
C LEU A 112 -12.57 4.07 -21.91
N ASP A 113 -12.74 3.30 -20.84
CA ASP A 113 -12.39 1.89 -20.76
C ASP A 113 -13.22 1.17 -19.67
N ASP A 114 -12.83 -0.03 -19.24
CA ASP A 114 -13.51 -0.79 -18.17
C ASP A 114 -13.16 -0.31 -16.75
N ARG A 115 -12.31 0.71 -16.61
CA ARG A 115 -11.84 1.29 -15.35
C ARG A 115 -12.07 2.79 -15.23
N ARG A 116 -12.36 3.50 -16.32
CA ARG A 116 -12.43 4.95 -16.41
C ARG A 116 -13.67 5.37 -17.17
N VAL A 117 -14.45 6.24 -16.55
CA VAL A 117 -15.69 6.78 -17.13
C VAL A 117 -15.66 8.29 -16.98
N ARG A 118 -15.98 9.01 -18.05
CA ARG A 118 -15.99 10.47 -18.08
C ARG A 118 -17.42 10.98 -17.97
N PHE A 119 -17.61 11.97 -17.11
CA PHE A 119 -18.87 12.66 -16.89
C PHE A 119 -18.70 14.15 -17.14
N LYS A 120 -19.81 14.82 -17.47
CA LYS A 120 -19.92 16.28 -17.56
C LYS A 120 -21.06 16.80 -16.71
N ARG A 121 -20.96 18.02 -16.19
CA ARG A 121 -22.03 18.70 -15.46
C ARG A 121 -22.02 20.19 -15.81
N PRO A 122 -23.19 20.86 -15.89
CA PRO A 122 -23.22 22.32 -16.04
C PRO A 122 -22.69 23.00 -14.78
N ILE A 123 -21.85 24.03 -14.91
CA ILE A 123 -21.26 24.73 -13.75
C ILE A 123 -22.36 25.39 -12.89
N ALA A 124 -23.48 25.81 -13.51
CA ALA A 124 -24.65 26.33 -12.80
C ALA A 124 -25.24 25.36 -11.75
N MET A 125 -25.00 24.05 -11.87
CA MET A 125 -25.44 23.05 -10.88
C MET A 125 -24.48 22.89 -9.69
N ARG A 126 -23.36 23.62 -9.65
CA ARG A 126 -22.40 23.59 -8.53
C ARG A 126 -23.01 24.19 -7.26
N ASP A 127 -23.63 25.36 -7.41
CA ASP A 127 -24.09 26.20 -6.29
C ASP A 127 -25.59 26.04 -5.99
N MET A 128 -26.29 25.18 -6.72
CA MET A 128 -27.62 24.74 -6.30
C MET A 128 -27.44 23.96 -4.99
N GLU A 129 -27.66 24.66 -3.87
CA GLU A 129 -27.72 24.12 -2.51
C GLU A 129 -28.69 22.94 -2.50
N ARG A 130 -28.14 21.74 -2.73
CA ARG A 130 -28.91 20.51 -2.72
C ARG A 130 -29.04 20.14 -1.25
N SER A 131 -30.19 20.47 -0.66
CA SER A 131 -30.52 20.22 0.75
C SER A 131 -30.32 18.74 1.14
N ASP A 132 -30.44 17.84 0.16
CA ASP A 132 -30.19 16.41 0.30
C ASP A 132 -28.82 16.05 -0.29
N LEU A 133 -27.74 16.44 0.41
CA LEU A 133 -26.40 15.99 0.06
C LEU A 133 -26.34 14.46 0.17
N PRO A 134 -25.99 13.74 -0.92
CA PRO A 134 -25.86 12.30 -0.86
C PRO A 134 -24.73 11.91 0.11
N ARG A 135 -24.78 10.66 0.58
CA ARG A 135 -23.78 10.10 1.52
C ARG A 135 -22.34 10.11 0.97
N PHE A 136 -22.15 10.37 -0.32
CA PHE A 136 -20.85 10.32 -1.01
C PHE A 136 -20.46 11.69 -1.57
N ASP A 137 -19.15 11.89 -1.74
CA ASP A 137 -18.58 13.12 -2.31
C ASP A 137 -18.89 13.25 -3.82
N PRO A 138 -19.54 14.34 -4.27
CA PRO A 138 -19.81 14.61 -5.69
C PRO A 138 -18.57 14.70 -6.57
N TYR A 139 -17.42 15.07 -6.00
CA TYR A 139 -16.16 15.23 -6.72
C TYR A 139 -15.25 14.00 -6.60
N ARG A 140 -15.76 12.87 -6.10
CA ARG A 140 -14.98 11.63 -6.04
C ARG A 140 -14.49 11.24 -7.44
N SER A 141 -13.18 11.01 -7.53
CA SER A 141 -12.50 10.53 -8.73
C SER A 141 -12.23 9.03 -8.70
N HIS A 142 -12.49 8.36 -7.57
CA HIS A 142 -12.28 6.92 -7.41
C HIS A 142 -13.56 6.18 -7.00
N TYR A 143 -13.78 5.03 -7.62
CA TYR A 143 -14.94 4.17 -7.40
C TYR A 143 -14.51 2.75 -7.02
N GLY A 144 -15.16 2.21 -6.00
CA GLY A 144 -14.81 0.91 -5.41
C GLY A 144 -13.87 1.02 -4.21
N SER A 145 -13.66 -0.11 -3.54
CA SER A 145 -12.78 -0.17 -2.38
C SER A 145 -11.34 -0.37 -2.83
N GLY A 146 -10.45 0.60 -2.52
CA GLY A 146 -9.00 0.42 -2.61
C GLY A 146 -8.46 -0.50 -1.51
N SER A 147 -9.16 -1.60 -1.21
CA SER A 147 -8.84 -2.47 -0.09
C SER A 147 -7.52 -3.18 -0.32
N ASN A 148 -6.48 -2.64 0.31
CA ASN A 148 -5.12 -3.17 0.34
C ASN A 148 -5.00 -4.39 1.28
N TRP A 149 -6.08 -5.12 1.56
CA TRP A 149 -6.05 -6.28 2.46
C TRP A 149 -5.07 -7.35 1.99
N LEU A 150 -4.92 -7.52 0.66
CA LEU A 150 -3.91 -8.38 0.06
C LEU A 150 -2.48 -7.89 0.35
N ALA A 151 -2.24 -6.57 0.29
CA ALA A 151 -0.96 -5.99 0.67
C ALA A 151 -0.69 -6.17 2.17
N MET A 152 -1.73 -6.05 3.02
CA MET A 152 -1.62 -6.31 4.46
C MET A 152 -1.28 -7.78 4.74
N LEU A 153 -1.90 -8.73 4.06
CA LEU A 153 -1.55 -10.15 4.17
C LEU A 153 -0.12 -10.41 3.66
N GLY A 154 0.28 -9.80 2.55
CA GLY A 154 1.66 -9.86 2.05
C GLY A 154 2.66 -9.37 3.09
N ALA A 155 2.40 -8.25 3.76
CA ALA A 155 3.24 -7.73 4.82
C ALA A 155 3.35 -8.68 6.03
N ILE A 156 2.24 -9.32 6.43
CA ILE A 156 2.25 -10.32 7.51
C ILE A 156 3.08 -11.54 7.13
N VAL A 157 2.93 -12.05 5.90
CA VAL A 157 3.73 -13.18 5.40
C VAL A 157 5.22 -12.82 5.36
N LEU A 158 5.57 -11.63 4.90
CA LEU A 158 6.95 -11.14 4.86
C LEU A 158 7.56 -11.04 6.28
N LEU A 159 6.82 -10.46 7.22
CA LEU A 159 7.25 -10.40 8.62
C LEU A 159 7.40 -11.79 9.22
N GLY A 160 6.47 -12.70 8.92
CA GLY A 160 6.56 -14.10 9.31
C GLY A 160 7.83 -14.77 8.77
N ALA A 161 8.12 -14.59 7.48
CA ALA A 161 9.32 -15.13 6.84
C ALA A 161 10.62 -14.63 7.49
N MET A 162 10.67 -13.38 7.95
CA MET A 162 11.84 -12.83 8.66
C MET A 162 11.96 -13.32 10.12
N VAL A 163 10.84 -13.33 10.86
CA VAL A 163 10.87 -13.61 12.32
C VAL A 163 11.01 -15.10 12.60
N LEU A 164 10.42 -15.96 11.77
CA LEU A 164 10.33 -17.40 12.02
C LEU A 164 11.71 -18.11 11.99
N PRO A 165 12.62 -17.84 11.04
CA PRO A 165 13.99 -18.34 11.08
C PRO A 165 14.80 -17.81 12.26
N ALA A 166 14.61 -16.55 12.66
CA ALA A 166 15.31 -15.95 13.79
C ALA A 166 14.95 -16.64 15.12
N VAL A 167 13.65 -16.90 15.33
CA VAL A 167 13.16 -17.60 16.52
C VAL A 167 13.61 -19.07 16.55
N LEU A 168 13.55 -19.78 15.41
CA LEU A 168 14.05 -21.16 15.30
C LEU A 168 15.55 -21.25 15.57
N GLY A 169 16.34 -20.33 15.03
CA GLY A 169 17.78 -20.25 15.27
C GLY A 169 18.09 -20.05 16.75
N TYR A 170 17.40 -19.13 17.42
CA TYR A 170 17.54 -18.89 18.85
C TYR A 170 17.14 -20.11 19.70
N ALA A 171 16.03 -20.77 19.38
CA ALA A 171 15.55 -21.97 20.08
C ALA A 171 16.54 -23.14 19.95
N LEU A 172 17.13 -23.35 18.77
CA LEU A 172 18.16 -24.37 18.57
C LEU A 172 19.42 -24.07 19.40
N VAL A 173 19.95 -22.85 19.34
CA VAL A 173 21.17 -22.48 20.08
C VAL A 173 20.98 -22.57 21.60
N SER A 174 19.85 -22.09 22.11
CA SER A 174 19.54 -22.18 23.55
C SER A 174 19.43 -23.63 24.03
N SER A 175 18.76 -24.51 23.27
CA SER A 175 18.65 -25.94 23.62
C SER A 175 20.01 -26.66 23.64
N THR A 176 20.90 -26.37 22.68
CA THR A 176 22.23 -26.99 22.61
C THR A 176 23.15 -26.52 23.75
N SER A 177 23.05 -25.26 24.13
CA SER A 177 23.86 -24.68 25.22
C SER A 177 23.46 -25.24 26.59
N ILE A 178 22.16 -25.47 26.82
CA ILE A 178 21.64 -26.06 28.06
C ILE A 178 22.07 -27.52 28.18
N LYS A 179 22.00 -28.30 27.10
CA LYS A 179 22.42 -29.71 27.09
C LYS A 179 23.94 -29.90 27.23
N SER A 180 24.74 -28.95 26.73
CA SER A 180 26.19 -28.96 26.91
C SER A 180 26.61 -28.69 28.36
N ARG A 181 25.87 -27.84 29.08
CA ARG A 181 26.18 -27.47 30.47
C ARG A 181 25.95 -28.60 31.48
N SER A 182 25.18 -29.64 31.15
CA SER A 182 24.96 -30.79 32.04
C SER A 182 26.00 -31.90 31.92
N ASN A 183 26.95 -31.79 30.98
CA ASN A 183 27.89 -32.86 30.66
C ASN A 183 29.34 -32.57 31.13
N TRP A 184 29.52 -31.60 32.02
CA TRP A 184 30.80 -31.39 32.68
C TRP A 184 31.02 -32.53 33.69
N PRO A 185 32.13 -33.30 33.59
CA PRO A 185 32.46 -34.27 34.62
C PRO A 185 32.79 -33.54 35.92
N ASP A 186 32.21 -34.00 37.03
CA ASP A 186 32.60 -33.57 38.37
C ASP A 186 34.11 -33.78 38.51
N LEU A 187 34.86 -32.69 38.71
CA LEU A 187 36.30 -32.78 38.94
C LEU A 187 36.56 -33.56 40.24
N PRO A 188 37.50 -34.52 40.25
CA PRO A 188 37.82 -35.26 41.46
C PRO A 188 38.39 -34.30 42.51
N ILE A 189 37.75 -34.26 43.68
CA ILE A 189 38.21 -33.51 44.85
C ILE A 189 39.62 -34.00 45.21
N GLN A 190 40.62 -33.17 44.94
CA GLN A 190 42.00 -33.41 45.33
C GLN A 190 42.10 -33.20 46.85
N SER A 191 42.16 -34.30 47.61
CA SER A 191 42.35 -34.28 49.06
C SER A 191 43.71 -33.68 49.42
N LEU A 192 43.69 -32.60 50.21
CA LEU A 192 44.87 -31.97 50.83
C LEU A 192 45.69 -33.01 51.61
N PRO A 193 47.04 -33.02 51.53
CA PRO A 193 47.85 -33.83 52.43
C PRO A 193 47.81 -33.24 53.85
N ALA A 194 47.54 -34.11 54.84
CA ALA A 194 47.54 -33.76 56.25
C ALA A 194 48.93 -33.28 56.70
N SER A 195 48.94 -32.17 57.46
CA SER A 195 50.13 -31.61 58.10
C SER A 195 50.68 -32.55 59.18
N PRO A 196 52.01 -32.72 59.31
CA PRO A 196 52.59 -33.56 60.36
C PRO A 196 52.53 -32.87 61.73
N THR A 197 51.95 -33.56 62.71
CA THR A 197 51.94 -33.23 64.13
C THR A 197 53.37 -33.27 64.70
N PRO A 198 53.76 -32.38 65.64
CA PRO A 198 55.10 -32.36 66.20
C PRO A 198 55.28 -33.48 67.22
N GLU A 199 56.47 -34.07 67.21
CA GLU A 199 56.92 -35.12 68.13
C GLU A 199 56.99 -34.62 69.58
N ASP A 200 56.56 -35.46 70.53
CA ASP A 200 56.81 -35.30 71.96
C ASP A 200 57.73 -36.45 72.41
N PRO A 201 58.79 -36.20 73.22
CA PRO A 201 59.87 -37.16 73.44
C PRO A 201 59.70 -37.88 74.78
N GLN A 202 59.53 -39.20 74.80
CA GLN A 202 59.76 -39.98 76.02
C GLN A 202 60.26 -41.42 75.75
N LEU A 203 61.45 -41.67 76.30
CA LEU A 203 61.92 -42.85 77.05
C LEU A 203 61.75 -44.28 76.49
N VAL A 204 62.90 -44.95 76.39
CA VAL A 204 63.06 -46.39 76.63
C VAL A 204 64.36 -46.61 77.44
N PRO A 205 64.52 -47.74 78.14
CA PRO A 205 64.82 -47.86 79.58
C PRO A 205 66.30 -47.81 79.96
#